data_AF-R5MFQ9-F1
#
_entry.id   AF-R5MFQ9-F1
#
_cell.length_a   1.000
_cell.length_b   1.000
_cell.length_c   1.000
_cell.angle_alpha   90.00
_cell.angle_beta   90.00
_cell.angle_gamma   90.00
#
_symmetry.space_group_name_H-M   'P 1'
#
loop_
_entity.id
_entity.type
_entity.pdbx_description
1 polymer ?
#
loop_
_entity_poly.entity_id
_entity_poly.type
_entity_poly.pdbx_seq_one_letter_code
_entity_poly.pdbx_strand_id
1 'polypeptide(L)'
;MASEKIFRSAVFGGFNRSDVISYIEDLRNEISDLQRKYADKETKINELEDKVGDLTEKCASLNDLQEKYNVQCDTVEALKNENVELNNKVSELQNISDKYDESVCEFELKEQKIKTAEAQLGAAFLDARKYSDEIVSAANVKASDISAKASAEISEQAVEISKLTAEVNAISERFNRSIDELHSSIAALANKMSVSANELSKRKNAPSFVPDVSIKIDDENNIMLQNTEDDNSKKIEDGFNLDSSTVFNFNKHKEG
;
A
#
# COMPACT_ATOMS: atom_id res chain seq x y z
N MET A 1 39.12 -85.02 -92.53
CA MET A 1 39.95 -86.12 -93.06
C MET A 1 40.35 -85.74 -94.47
N ALA A 2 41.59 -85.33 -94.68
CA ALA A 2 42.10 -85.02 -96.01
C ALA A 2 42.43 -86.35 -96.71
N SER A 3 41.65 -86.73 -97.71
CA SER A 3 41.97 -87.85 -98.60
C SER A 3 43.22 -87.48 -99.39
N GLU A 4 44.29 -88.24 -99.23
CA GLU A 4 45.55 -88.05 -99.96
C GLU A 4 45.31 -88.30 -101.46
N LYS A 5 45.28 -87.23 -102.27
CA LYS A 5 44.97 -87.30 -103.71
C LYS A 5 46.22 -87.77 -104.49
N ILE A 6 46.11 -88.90 -105.17
CA ILE A 6 47.22 -89.54 -105.91
C ILE A 6 47.25 -89.00 -107.35
N PHE A 7 48.33 -88.33 -107.74
CA PHE A 7 48.46 -87.60 -109.01
C PHE A 7 49.14 -88.39 -110.16
N ARG A 8 49.38 -89.70 -110.06
CA ARG A 8 50.20 -90.44 -111.03
C ARG A 8 49.35 -91.14 -112.12
N SER A 9 49.54 -90.78 -113.39
CA SER A 9 49.07 -91.63 -114.52
C SER A 9 49.88 -91.43 -115.81
N ALA A 10 50.94 -92.22 -115.99
CA ALA A 10 51.36 -92.74 -117.30
C ALA A 10 52.46 -93.78 -117.09
N VAL A 11 52.53 -94.75 -118.00
CA VAL A 11 53.56 -95.80 -118.10
C VAL A 11 55.00 -95.25 -118.23
N PHE A 12 55.18 -93.92 -118.30
CA PHE A 12 56.45 -93.20 -118.15
C PHE A 12 56.25 -92.00 -117.20
N GLY A 13 56.52 -92.20 -115.89
CA GLY A 13 57.03 -91.19 -114.94
C GLY A 13 56.42 -89.77 -114.83
N GLY A 14 55.15 -89.54 -115.18
CA GLY A 14 54.53 -88.19 -115.14
C GLY A 14 53.24 -88.07 -114.29
N PHE A 15 52.92 -86.84 -113.88
CA PHE A 15 51.66 -86.50 -113.19
C PHE A 15 50.48 -86.34 -114.16
N ASN A 16 49.28 -86.77 -113.77
CA ASN A 16 48.05 -86.53 -114.54
C ASN A 16 47.69 -85.04 -114.45
N ARG A 17 47.88 -84.33 -115.57
CA ARG A 17 47.64 -82.88 -115.66
C ARG A 17 46.22 -82.49 -115.24
N SER A 18 45.22 -83.30 -115.54
CA SER A 18 43.82 -83.00 -115.21
C SER A 18 43.58 -83.01 -113.69
N ASP A 19 44.12 -83.99 -112.98
CA ASP A 19 43.93 -84.15 -111.53
C ASP A 19 44.64 -83.05 -110.75
N VAL A 20 45.82 -82.65 -111.20
CA VAL A 20 46.58 -81.53 -110.64
C VAL A 20 45.82 -80.22 -110.82
N ILE A 21 45.23 -79.98 -112.01
CA ILE A 21 44.44 -78.78 -112.27
C ILE A 21 43.19 -78.74 -111.38
N SER A 22 42.45 -79.85 -111.28
CA SER A 22 41.26 -79.93 -110.42
C SER A 22 41.60 -79.70 -108.94
N TYR A 23 42.72 -80.22 -108.44
CA TYR A 23 43.15 -79.97 -107.07
C TYR A 23 43.54 -78.50 -106.83
N ILE A 24 44.23 -77.87 -107.78
CA ILE A 24 44.55 -76.44 -107.69
C ILE A 24 43.26 -75.61 -107.69
N GLU A 25 42.25 -76.01 -108.46
CA GLU A 25 40.96 -75.33 -108.52
C GLU A 25 40.16 -75.51 -107.22
N ASP A 26 40.14 -76.71 -106.64
CA ASP A 26 39.57 -76.96 -105.30
C ASP A 26 40.26 -76.12 -104.22
N LEU A 27 41.60 -76.06 -104.21
CA LEU A 27 42.36 -75.23 -103.28
C LEU A 27 42.08 -73.74 -103.47
N ARG A 28 41.94 -73.28 -104.72
CA ARG A 28 41.57 -71.87 -105.01
C ARG A 28 40.18 -71.55 -104.48
N ASN A 29 39.23 -72.47 -104.61
CA ASN A 29 37.89 -72.32 -104.07
C ASN A 29 37.91 -72.28 -102.53
N GLU A 30 38.65 -73.20 -101.89
CA GLU A 30 38.80 -73.22 -100.43
C GLU A 30 39.48 -71.95 -99.88
N ILE A 31 40.52 -71.46 -100.56
CA ILE A 31 41.17 -70.19 -100.23
C ILE A 31 40.17 -69.03 -100.35
N SER A 32 39.36 -69.00 -101.41
CA SER A 32 38.36 -67.95 -101.62
C SER A 32 37.28 -67.97 -100.52
N ASP A 33 36.81 -69.16 -100.13
CA ASP A 33 35.84 -69.33 -99.04
C ASP A 33 36.42 -68.92 -97.69
N LEU A 34 37.68 -69.27 -97.41
CA LEU A 34 38.38 -68.85 -96.19
C LEU A 34 38.60 -67.34 -96.15
N GLN A 35 38.96 -66.72 -97.27
CA GLN A 35 39.09 -65.27 -97.38
C GLN A 35 37.76 -64.56 -97.11
N ARG A 36 36.65 -65.10 -97.64
CA ARG A 36 35.31 -64.55 -97.37
C ARG A 36 34.94 -64.67 -95.89
N LYS A 37 35.15 -65.84 -95.28
CA LYS A 37 34.91 -66.03 -93.84
C LYS A 37 35.79 -65.13 -92.97
N TYR A 38 37.03 -64.88 -93.39
CA TYR A 38 37.93 -63.95 -92.70
C TYR A 38 37.40 -62.53 -92.79
N ALA A 39 36.99 -62.07 -93.97
CA ALA A 39 36.38 -60.76 -94.15
C ALA A 39 35.10 -60.58 -93.32
N ASP A 40 34.21 -61.58 -93.29
CA ASP A 40 32.99 -61.55 -92.47
C ASP A 40 33.34 -61.45 -90.97
N LYS A 41 34.35 -62.19 -90.50
CA LYS A 41 34.81 -62.09 -89.10
C LYS A 41 35.43 -60.72 -88.79
N GLU A 42 36.20 -60.15 -89.71
CA GLU A 42 36.79 -58.83 -89.56
C GLU A 42 35.70 -57.76 -89.42
N THR A 43 34.66 -57.81 -90.26
CA THR A 43 33.51 -56.91 -90.12
C THR A 43 32.83 -57.07 -88.76
N LYS A 44 32.75 -58.30 -88.25
CA LYS A 44 32.13 -58.55 -86.95
C LYS A 44 32.96 -58.04 -85.78
N ILE A 45 34.29 -58.09 -85.89
CA ILE A 45 35.21 -57.53 -84.89
C ILE A 45 35.00 -56.02 -84.81
N ASN A 46 34.97 -55.31 -85.94
CA ASN A 46 34.75 -53.87 -85.97
C ASN A 46 33.41 -53.47 -85.32
N GLU A 47 32.32 -54.18 -85.63
CA GLU A 47 31.02 -53.94 -84.97
C GLU A 47 31.05 -54.16 -83.45
N LEU A 48 31.87 -55.10 -82.97
CA LEU A 48 32.01 -55.35 -81.54
C LEU A 48 32.89 -54.29 -80.87
N GLU A 49 33.95 -53.83 -81.55
CA GLU A 49 34.79 -52.73 -81.08
C GLU A 49 33.98 -51.44 -80.92
N ASP A 50 33.14 -51.09 -81.90
CA ASP A 50 32.23 -49.94 -81.81
C ASP A 50 31.32 -50.04 -80.59
N LYS A 51 30.73 -51.22 -80.34
CA LYS A 51 29.87 -51.46 -79.17
C LYS A 51 30.62 -51.38 -77.86
N VAL A 52 31.88 -51.83 -77.81
CA VAL A 52 32.72 -51.70 -76.63
C VAL A 52 33.04 -50.23 -76.36
N GLY A 53 33.27 -49.43 -77.41
CA GLY A 53 33.40 -47.97 -77.32
C GLY A 53 32.15 -47.32 -76.69
N ASP A 54 30.98 -47.56 -77.28
CA ASP A 54 29.70 -47.04 -76.78
C ASP A 54 29.42 -47.43 -75.31
N LEU A 55 29.71 -48.68 -74.94
CA LEU A 55 29.54 -49.15 -73.57
C LEU A 55 30.52 -48.49 -72.61
N THR A 56 31.76 -48.25 -73.04
CA THR A 56 32.78 -47.58 -72.23
C THR A 56 32.37 -46.12 -71.94
N GLU A 57 31.86 -45.40 -72.95
CA GLU A 57 31.35 -44.04 -72.77
C GLU A 57 30.12 -43.98 -71.86
N LYS A 58 29.20 -44.95 -71.98
CA LYS A 58 28.05 -45.05 -71.08
C LYS A 58 28.46 -45.34 -69.64
N CYS A 59 29.45 -46.22 -69.43
CA CYS A 59 29.99 -46.50 -68.10
C CYS A 59 30.62 -45.26 -67.47
N ALA A 60 31.38 -44.46 -68.23
CA ALA A 60 31.94 -43.21 -67.74
C ALA A 60 30.83 -42.22 -67.34
N SER A 61 29.82 -42.03 -68.21
CA SER A 61 28.69 -41.13 -67.93
C SER A 61 27.88 -41.56 -66.70
N LEU A 62 27.71 -42.87 -66.50
CA LEU A 62 27.01 -43.41 -65.33
C LEU A 62 27.80 -43.18 -64.03
N ASN A 63 29.13 -43.29 -64.09
CA ASN A 63 29.99 -42.99 -62.95
C ASN A 63 29.93 -41.51 -62.55
N ASP A 64 29.97 -40.60 -63.53
CA ASP A 64 29.82 -39.16 -63.28
C ASP A 64 28.46 -38.82 -62.65
N LEU A 65 27.39 -39.50 -63.09
CA LEU A 65 26.06 -39.32 -62.52
C LEU A 65 25.98 -39.87 -61.08
N GLN A 66 26.63 -41.00 -60.80
CA GLN A 66 26.72 -41.55 -59.46
C GLN A 66 27.45 -40.62 -58.49
N GLU A 67 28.54 -39.99 -58.93
CA GLU A 67 29.28 -39.02 -58.12
C GLU A 67 28.40 -37.80 -57.78
N LYS A 68 27.70 -37.24 -58.79
CA LYS A 68 26.76 -36.13 -58.58
C LYS A 68 25.64 -36.50 -57.62
N TYR A 69 25.10 -37.72 -57.74
CA TYR A 69 24.07 -38.21 -56.84
C TYR A 69 24.55 -38.28 -55.39
N ASN A 70 25.76 -38.79 -55.15
CA ASN A 70 26.35 -38.86 -53.82
C ASN A 70 26.52 -37.47 -53.19
N VAL A 71 27.06 -36.49 -53.94
CA VAL A 71 27.20 -35.10 -53.46
C VAL A 71 25.84 -34.49 -53.12
N GLN A 72 24.81 -34.80 -53.92
CA GLN A 72 23.45 -34.33 -53.65
C GLN A 72 22.87 -34.98 -52.38
N CYS A 73 23.12 -36.26 -52.14
CA CYS A 73 22.74 -36.93 -50.90
C CYS A 73 23.37 -36.26 -49.67
N ASP A 74 24.68 -35.99 -49.71
CA ASP A 74 25.39 -35.32 -48.61
C ASP A 74 24.80 -33.91 -48.34
N THR A 75 24.47 -33.18 -49.41
CA THR A 75 23.85 -31.85 -49.31
C THR A 75 22.47 -31.91 -48.66
N VAL A 76 21.65 -32.90 -49.05
CA VAL A 76 20.31 -33.11 -48.47
C VAL A 76 20.40 -33.47 -46.99
N GLU A 77 21.39 -34.29 -46.61
CA GLU A 77 21.60 -34.64 -45.20
C GLU A 77 22.03 -33.42 -44.37
N ALA A 78 22.92 -32.58 -44.89
CA ALA A 78 23.32 -31.34 -44.23
C ALA A 78 22.11 -30.38 -44.03
N LEU A 79 21.32 -30.15 -45.08
CA LEU A 79 20.12 -29.31 -45.01
C LEU A 79 19.05 -29.86 -44.06
N LYS A 80 18.94 -31.19 -43.95
CA LYS A 80 18.04 -31.85 -43.01
C LYS A 80 18.47 -31.57 -41.57
N ASN A 81 19.78 -31.67 -41.29
CA ASN A 81 20.33 -31.38 -39.96
C ASN A 81 20.13 -29.91 -39.58
N GLU A 82 20.38 -28.98 -40.52
CA GLU A 82 20.12 -27.55 -40.32
C GLU A 82 18.64 -27.28 -40.01
N ASN A 83 17.71 -27.94 -40.71
CA ASN A 83 16.27 -27.84 -40.42
C ASN A 83 15.92 -28.30 -38.99
N VAL A 84 16.57 -29.34 -38.49
CA VAL A 84 16.36 -29.80 -37.11
C VAL A 84 16.84 -28.75 -36.11
N GLU A 85 18.01 -28.15 -36.35
CA GLU A 85 18.54 -27.06 -35.50
C GLU A 85 17.63 -25.83 -35.51
N LEU A 86 17.16 -25.41 -36.69
CA LEU A 86 16.22 -24.29 -36.82
C LEU A 86 14.90 -24.57 -36.09
N ASN A 87 14.35 -25.78 -36.19
CA ASN A 87 13.14 -26.15 -35.47
C ASN A 87 13.33 -26.13 -33.95
N ASN A 88 14.49 -26.57 -33.45
CA ASN A 88 14.83 -26.44 -32.04
C ASN A 88 14.89 -24.97 -31.62
N LYS A 89 15.49 -24.11 -32.46
CA LYS A 89 15.56 -22.68 -32.16
C LYS A 89 14.20 -21.99 -32.15
N VAL A 90 13.32 -22.35 -33.08
CA VAL A 90 11.92 -21.89 -33.11
C VAL A 90 11.20 -22.31 -31.84
N SER A 91 11.40 -23.54 -31.39
CA SER A 91 10.78 -24.05 -30.14
C SER A 91 11.29 -23.30 -28.90
N GLU A 92 12.58 -22.98 -28.83
CA GLU A 92 13.14 -22.13 -27.77
C GLU A 92 12.55 -20.72 -27.78
N LEU A 93 12.45 -20.10 -28.96
CA LEU A 93 11.88 -18.76 -29.11
C LEU A 93 10.40 -18.73 -28.71
N GLN A 94 9.64 -19.76 -29.04
CA GLN A 94 8.24 -19.88 -28.61
C GLN A 94 8.14 -19.92 -27.08
N ASN A 95 8.94 -20.76 -26.42
CA ASN A 95 8.96 -20.82 -24.95
C ASN A 95 9.33 -19.48 -24.29
N ILE A 96 10.21 -18.70 -24.94
CA ILE A 96 10.58 -17.36 -24.46
C ILE A 96 9.40 -16.40 -24.65
N SER A 97 8.72 -16.44 -25.80
CA SER A 97 7.52 -15.64 -26.07
C SER A 97 6.44 -15.89 -25.02
N ASP A 98 6.14 -17.16 -24.74
CA ASP A 98 5.10 -17.55 -23.77
C ASP A 98 5.42 -17.00 -22.36
N LYS A 99 6.69 -17.02 -21.95
CA LYS A 99 7.14 -16.42 -20.68
C LYS A 99 6.99 -14.91 -20.64
N TYR A 100 7.24 -14.23 -21.77
CA TYR A 100 7.02 -12.78 -21.84
C TYR A 100 5.53 -12.44 -21.77
N ASP A 101 4.67 -13.20 -22.44
CA ASP A 101 3.22 -13.02 -22.36
C ASP A 101 2.70 -13.22 -20.93
N GLU A 102 3.17 -14.26 -20.23
CA GLU A 102 2.85 -14.47 -18.81
C GLU A 102 3.30 -13.29 -17.94
N SER A 103 4.52 -12.79 -18.15
CA SER A 103 5.06 -11.64 -17.42
C SER A 103 4.24 -10.37 -17.66
N VAL A 104 3.79 -10.14 -18.90
CA VAL A 104 2.91 -9.00 -19.25
C VAL A 104 1.59 -9.10 -18.48
N CYS A 105 0.93 -10.27 -18.48
CA CYS A 105 -0.30 -10.47 -17.71
C CYS A 105 -0.10 -10.22 -16.20
N GLU A 106 1.04 -10.62 -15.63
CA GLU A 106 1.34 -10.33 -14.22
C GLU A 106 1.49 -8.81 -13.96
N PHE A 107 2.12 -8.08 -14.87
CA PHE A 107 2.28 -6.63 -14.73
C PHE A 107 0.94 -5.90 -14.84
N GLU A 108 0.08 -6.29 -15.78
CA GLU A 108 -1.28 -5.75 -15.91
C GLU A 108 -2.09 -5.96 -14.62
N LEU A 109 -2.00 -7.16 -14.02
CA LEU A 109 -2.64 -7.46 -12.73
C LEU A 109 -2.10 -6.56 -11.61
N LYS A 110 -0.78 -6.36 -11.54
CA LYS A 110 -0.15 -5.49 -10.54
C LYS A 110 -0.58 -4.03 -10.74
N GLU A 111 -0.63 -3.55 -11.98
CA GLU A 111 -1.11 -2.21 -12.31
C GLU A 111 -2.55 -2.00 -11.84
N GLN A 112 -3.44 -2.97 -12.07
CA GLN A 112 -4.83 -2.90 -11.61
C GLN A 112 -4.94 -2.85 -10.07
N LYS A 113 -4.11 -3.62 -9.36
CA LYS A 113 -4.03 -3.58 -7.90
C LYS A 113 -3.53 -2.23 -7.40
N ILE A 114 -2.52 -1.65 -8.05
CA ILE A 114 -2.01 -0.31 -7.72
C ILE A 114 -3.10 0.74 -7.90
N LYS A 115 -3.81 0.76 -9.04
CA LYS A 115 -4.93 1.69 -9.28
C LYS A 115 -6.03 1.57 -8.20
N THR A 116 -6.32 0.34 -7.77
CA THR A 116 -7.30 0.10 -6.69
C THR A 116 -6.80 0.64 -5.36
N ALA A 117 -5.52 0.41 -5.03
CA ALA A 117 -4.91 0.93 -3.81
C ALA A 117 -4.83 2.47 -3.81
N GLU A 118 -4.52 3.10 -4.95
CA GLU A 118 -4.52 4.55 -5.12
C GLU A 118 -5.92 5.14 -4.87
N ALA A 119 -6.97 4.52 -5.42
CA ALA A 119 -8.34 4.95 -5.19
C ALA A 119 -8.75 4.83 -3.72
N GLN A 120 -8.39 3.71 -3.06
CA GLN A 120 -8.65 3.50 -1.63
C GLN A 120 -7.90 4.51 -0.75
N LEU A 121 -6.64 4.78 -1.09
CA LEU A 121 -5.83 5.77 -0.39
C LEU A 121 -6.41 7.18 -0.56
N GLY A 122 -6.84 7.53 -1.78
CA GLY A 122 -7.52 8.80 -2.06
C GLY A 122 -8.79 8.97 -1.24
N ALA A 123 -9.62 7.92 -1.12
CA ALA A 123 -10.81 7.94 -0.27
C ALA A 123 -10.45 8.13 1.22
N ALA A 124 -9.48 7.37 1.72
CA ALA A 124 -9.03 7.48 3.11
C ALA A 124 -8.48 8.88 3.44
N PHE A 125 -7.76 9.53 2.51
CA PHE A 125 -7.29 10.90 2.69
C PHE A 125 -8.44 11.92 2.77
N LEU A 126 -9.48 11.75 1.95
CA LEU A 126 -10.67 12.62 2.00
C LEU A 126 -11.42 12.45 3.32
N ASP A 127 -11.59 11.20 3.78
CA ASP A 127 -12.23 10.90 5.07
C ASP A 127 -11.42 11.49 6.24
N ALA A 128 -10.10 11.30 6.25
CA ALA A 128 -9.22 11.86 7.27
C ALA A 128 -9.28 13.40 7.29
N ARG A 129 -9.32 14.04 6.11
CA ARG A 129 -9.44 15.50 6.01
C ARG A 129 -10.79 15.97 6.55
N LYS A 130 -11.89 15.33 6.14
CA LYS A 130 -13.23 15.66 6.64
C LYS A 130 -13.29 15.54 8.16
N TYR A 131 -12.77 14.44 8.71
CA TYR A 131 -12.71 14.21 10.14
C TYR A 131 -11.84 15.26 10.87
N SER A 132 -10.72 15.66 10.28
CA SER A 132 -9.88 16.74 10.79
C SER A 132 -10.63 18.08 10.82
N ASP A 133 -11.34 18.43 9.74
CA ASP A 133 -12.14 19.65 9.66
C ASP A 133 -13.27 19.64 10.69
N GLU A 134 -13.91 18.50 10.91
CA GLU A 134 -14.92 18.29 11.96
C GLU A 134 -14.34 18.50 13.37
N ILE A 135 -13.15 17.94 13.67
CA ILE A 135 -12.47 18.14 14.95
C ILE A 135 -12.15 19.62 15.17
N VAL A 136 -11.57 20.29 14.17
CA VAL A 136 -11.21 21.71 14.27
C VAL A 136 -12.46 22.58 14.47
N SER A 137 -13.54 22.30 13.72
CA SER A 137 -14.81 22.98 13.90
C SER A 137 -15.38 22.79 15.31
N ALA A 138 -15.41 21.55 15.81
CA ALA A 138 -15.90 21.25 17.15
C ALA A 138 -15.04 21.92 18.25
N ALA A 139 -13.72 21.93 18.07
CA ALA A 139 -12.79 22.61 18.98
C ALA A 139 -13.02 24.12 19.00
N ASN A 140 -13.24 24.75 17.83
CA ASN A 140 -13.54 26.18 17.74
C ASN A 140 -14.85 26.54 18.41
N VAL A 141 -15.92 25.74 18.19
CA VAL A 141 -17.21 25.94 18.88
C VAL A 141 -17.01 25.84 20.39
N LYS A 142 -16.34 24.79 20.87
CA LYS A 142 -16.10 24.59 22.31
C LYS A 142 -15.24 25.69 22.92
N ALA A 143 -14.22 26.16 22.21
CA ALA A 143 -13.39 27.28 22.65
C ALA A 143 -14.20 28.59 22.74
N SER A 144 -15.06 28.85 21.75
CA SER A 144 -15.99 29.97 21.77
C SER A 144 -16.95 29.89 22.96
N ASP A 145 -17.55 28.73 23.21
CA ASP A 145 -18.46 28.50 24.34
C ASP A 145 -17.78 28.70 25.68
N ILE A 146 -16.56 28.17 25.84
CA ILE A 146 -15.75 28.37 27.06
C ILE A 146 -15.42 29.85 27.24
N SER A 147 -15.01 30.55 26.17
CA SER A 147 -14.72 31.97 26.24
C SER A 147 -15.95 32.78 26.63
N ALA A 148 -17.11 32.48 26.05
CA ALA A 148 -18.37 33.15 26.36
C ALA A 148 -18.77 32.90 27.83
N LYS A 149 -18.67 31.66 28.29
CA LYS A 149 -18.96 31.28 29.68
C LYS A 149 -18.02 31.96 30.67
N ALA A 150 -16.72 31.96 30.41
CA ALA A 150 -15.73 32.64 31.25
C ALA A 150 -15.98 34.16 31.30
N SER A 151 -16.31 34.79 30.17
CA SER A 151 -16.69 36.21 30.16
C SER A 151 -17.95 36.49 30.99
N ALA A 152 -18.96 35.62 30.93
CA ALA A 152 -20.17 35.75 31.73
C ALA A 152 -19.87 35.60 33.24
N GLU A 153 -19.10 34.59 33.64
CA GLU A 153 -18.70 34.38 35.04
C GLU A 153 -17.86 35.55 35.59
N ILE A 154 -16.92 36.07 34.80
CA ILE A 154 -16.14 37.27 35.17
C ILE A 154 -17.07 38.47 35.37
N SER A 155 -18.04 38.65 34.47
CA SER A 155 -19.01 39.74 34.58
C SER A 155 -19.88 39.60 35.83
N GLU A 156 -20.32 38.39 36.17
CA GLU A 156 -21.10 38.11 37.38
C GLU A 156 -20.28 38.40 38.64
N GLN A 157 -19.04 37.91 38.72
CA GLN A 157 -18.14 38.20 39.84
C GLN A 157 -17.85 39.70 39.98
N ALA A 158 -17.71 40.44 38.88
CA ALA A 158 -17.51 41.89 38.94
C ALA A 158 -18.72 42.62 39.58
N VAL A 159 -19.94 42.13 39.33
CA VAL A 159 -21.16 42.65 39.98
C VAL A 159 -21.15 42.31 41.48
N GLU A 160 -20.78 41.09 41.86
CA GLU A 160 -20.69 40.70 43.28
C GLU A 160 -19.65 41.52 44.04
N ILE A 161 -18.46 41.74 43.46
CA ILE A 161 -17.41 42.60 44.03
C ILE A 161 -17.93 44.03 44.22
N SER A 162 -18.67 44.55 43.23
CA SER A 162 -19.28 45.89 43.32
C SER A 162 -20.28 45.96 44.48
N LYS A 163 -21.10 44.92 44.67
CA LYS A 163 -22.04 44.82 45.80
C LYS A 163 -21.31 44.76 47.14
N LEU A 164 -20.30 43.91 47.28
CA LEU A 164 -19.49 43.80 48.49
C LEU A 164 -18.82 45.14 48.83
N THR A 165 -18.30 45.85 47.81
CA THR A 165 -17.72 47.19 47.99
C THR A 165 -18.74 48.17 48.57
N ALA A 166 -19.98 48.15 48.07
CA ALA A 166 -21.06 48.98 48.62
C ALA A 166 -21.40 48.59 50.06
N GLU A 167 -21.45 47.30 50.39
CA GLU A 167 -21.68 46.81 51.76
C GLU A 167 -20.57 47.24 52.73
N VAL A 168 -19.30 47.15 52.32
CA VAL A 168 -18.14 47.62 53.11
C VAL A 168 -18.24 49.11 53.39
N ASN A 169 -18.60 49.92 52.38
CA ASN A 169 -18.80 51.36 52.57
C ASN A 169 -19.92 51.64 53.58
N ALA A 170 -21.06 50.94 53.47
CA ALA A 170 -22.17 51.08 54.40
C ALA A 170 -21.79 50.68 55.84
N ILE A 171 -20.96 49.64 56.03
CA ILE A 171 -20.43 49.25 57.34
C ILE A 171 -19.51 50.34 57.88
N SER A 172 -18.63 50.90 57.04
CA SER A 172 -17.72 51.97 57.44
C SER A 172 -18.49 53.20 57.93
N GLU A 173 -19.54 53.60 57.24
CA GLU A 173 -20.44 54.69 57.66
C GLU A 173 -21.11 54.41 59.02
N ARG A 174 -21.65 53.19 59.20
CA ARG A 174 -22.26 52.78 60.48
C ARG A 174 -21.25 52.76 61.63
N PHE A 175 -20.03 52.31 61.37
CA PHE A 175 -18.97 52.26 62.37
C PHE A 175 -18.55 53.66 62.81
N ASN A 176 -18.33 54.57 61.86
CA ASN A 176 -18.02 55.97 62.16
C ASN A 176 -19.13 56.63 62.97
N ARG A 177 -20.40 56.40 62.61
CA ARG A 177 -21.54 56.87 63.39
C ARG A 177 -21.54 56.33 64.83
N SER A 178 -21.24 55.06 65.01
CA SER A 178 -21.15 54.43 66.34
C SER A 178 -20.01 55.04 67.18
N ILE A 179 -18.87 55.36 66.55
CA ILE A 179 -17.77 56.11 67.21
C ILE A 179 -18.25 57.50 67.63
N ASP A 180 -18.95 58.23 66.77
CA ASP A 180 -19.47 59.56 67.09
C ASP A 180 -20.46 59.51 68.26
N GLU A 181 -21.35 58.52 68.27
CA GLU A 181 -22.31 58.26 69.36
C GLU A 181 -21.60 57.89 70.68
N LEU A 182 -20.54 57.08 70.62
CA LEU A 182 -19.71 56.73 71.77
C LEU A 182 -18.97 57.97 72.32
N HIS A 183 -18.35 58.76 71.46
CA HIS A 183 -17.70 60.02 71.84
C HIS A 183 -18.70 60.98 72.52
N SER A 184 -19.89 61.12 71.95
CA SER A 184 -20.97 61.91 72.54
C SER A 184 -21.37 61.39 73.93
N SER A 185 -21.49 60.08 74.09
CA SER A 185 -21.81 59.42 75.37
C SER A 185 -20.71 59.63 76.42
N ILE A 186 -19.43 59.52 76.03
CA ILE A 186 -18.28 59.78 76.91
C ILE A 186 -18.27 61.25 77.34
N ALA A 187 -18.50 62.19 76.41
CA ALA A 187 -18.56 63.62 76.72
C ALA A 187 -19.71 63.95 77.69
N ALA A 188 -20.89 63.36 77.48
CA ALA A 188 -22.03 63.49 78.38
C ALA A 188 -21.72 62.92 79.79
N LEU A 189 -21.07 61.76 79.86
CA LEU A 189 -20.64 61.17 81.12
C LEU A 189 -19.58 62.03 81.83
N ALA A 190 -18.57 62.52 81.11
CA ALA A 190 -17.55 63.41 81.65
C ALA A 190 -18.17 64.70 82.22
N ASN A 191 -19.14 65.28 81.52
CA ASN A 191 -19.93 66.41 82.04
C ASN A 191 -20.70 66.04 83.31
N LYS A 192 -21.41 64.91 83.33
CA LYS A 192 -22.10 64.43 84.54
C LYS A 192 -21.11 64.23 85.70
N MET A 193 -19.97 63.60 85.47
CA MET A 193 -18.93 63.41 86.49
C MET A 193 -18.37 64.75 86.99
N SER A 194 -18.14 65.71 86.10
CA SER A 194 -17.70 67.07 86.45
C SER A 194 -18.75 67.80 87.31
N VAL A 195 -20.02 67.72 86.93
CA VAL A 195 -21.15 68.26 87.73
C VAL A 195 -21.21 67.60 89.10
N SER A 196 -21.17 66.26 89.17
CA SER A 196 -21.16 65.53 90.44
C SER A 196 -19.94 65.89 91.31
N ALA A 197 -18.76 66.05 90.72
CA ALA A 197 -17.55 66.49 91.43
C ALA A 197 -17.69 67.92 91.97
N ASN A 198 -18.31 68.83 91.20
CA ASN A 198 -18.62 70.19 91.65
C ASN A 198 -19.68 70.20 92.78
N GLU A 199 -20.69 69.34 92.73
CA GLU A 199 -21.66 69.22 93.84
C GLU A 199 -21.01 68.65 95.10
N LEU A 200 -20.09 67.69 94.98
CA LEU A 200 -19.28 67.18 96.09
C LEU A 200 -18.36 68.26 96.68
N SER A 201 -17.73 69.09 95.86
CA SER A 201 -16.89 70.19 96.34
C SER A 201 -17.69 71.27 97.07
N LYS A 202 -18.94 71.55 96.64
CA LYS A 202 -19.89 72.40 97.39
C LYS A 202 -20.26 71.79 98.74
N ARG A 203 -20.45 70.46 98.83
CA ARG A 203 -20.70 69.76 100.11
C ARG A 203 -19.52 69.75 101.06
N LYS A 204 -18.28 69.86 100.57
CA LYS A 204 -17.08 70.01 101.42
C LYS A 204 -17.09 71.31 102.24
N ASN A 205 -17.86 72.31 101.81
CA ASN A 205 -18.04 73.59 102.50
C ASN A 205 -19.43 73.75 103.16
N ALA A 206 -20.23 72.67 103.25
CA ALA A 206 -21.54 72.69 103.87
C ALA A 206 -21.46 72.30 105.36
N PRO A 207 -22.10 73.04 106.29
CA PRO A 207 -22.14 72.69 107.70
C PRO A 207 -22.88 71.35 107.91
N SER A 208 -22.35 70.56 108.86
CA SER A 208 -22.91 69.35 109.47
C SER A 208 -24.32 68.95 109.02
N PHE A 209 -24.42 67.79 108.39
CA PHE A 209 -25.67 67.09 108.07
C PHE A 209 -26.58 66.98 109.31
N VAL A 210 -27.77 67.60 109.24
CA VAL A 210 -28.88 67.38 110.18
C VAL A 210 -29.97 66.66 109.38
N PRO A 211 -30.40 65.46 109.77
CA PRO A 211 -31.46 64.74 109.06
C PRO A 211 -32.81 65.40 109.37
N ASP A 212 -33.41 66.05 108.37
CA ASP A 212 -34.81 66.49 108.43
C ASP A 212 -35.71 65.32 108.00
N VAL A 213 -36.23 64.60 109.00
CA VAL A 213 -37.28 63.59 108.84
C VAL A 213 -38.61 64.32 108.71
N SER A 214 -38.82 64.95 107.56
CA SER A 214 -40.13 65.46 107.13
C SER A 214 -40.58 64.64 105.93
N ILE A 215 -41.07 63.44 106.23
CA ILE A 215 -41.82 62.60 105.30
C ILE A 215 -43.13 63.32 104.99
N LYS A 216 -43.23 63.90 103.79
CA LYS A 216 -44.52 64.13 103.15
C LYS A 216 -44.79 62.96 102.22
N ILE A 217 -45.70 62.09 102.66
CA ILE A 217 -46.38 61.13 101.79
C ILE A 217 -47.47 61.95 101.10
N ASP A 218 -47.20 62.35 99.85
CA ASP A 218 -48.27 62.70 98.93
C ASP A 218 -48.71 61.39 98.26
N ASP A 219 -49.82 60.87 98.77
CA ASP A 219 -50.61 59.80 98.16
C ASP A 219 -51.27 60.36 96.89
N GLU A 220 -50.55 60.41 95.77
CA GLU A 220 -51.18 60.47 94.45
C GLU A 220 -50.23 60.01 93.33
N ASN A 221 -50.67 58.97 92.62
CA ASN A 221 -50.17 58.49 91.33
C ASN A 221 -48.97 57.53 91.32
N ASN A 222 -49.27 56.32 91.80
CA ASN A 222 -49.39 55.11 90.98
C ASN A 222 -48.25 54.82 89.98
N ILE A 223 -47.49 53.79 90.37
CA ILE A 223 -46.54 53.01 89.61
C ILE A 223 -47.12 52.58 88.25
N MET A 224 -46.36 52.77 87.17
CA MET A 224 -46.25 51.78 86.09
C MET A 224 -44.80 51.76 85.59
N LEU A 225 -44.00 50.92 86.23
CA LEU A 225 -42.88 50.24 85.60
C LEU A 225 -43.46 49.32 84.52
N GLN A 226 -43.35 49.70 83.25
CA GLN A 226 -43.34 48.70 82.20
C GLN A 226 -41.91 48.19 82.04
N ASN A 227 -41.61 47.15 82.82
CA ASN A 227 -40.76 46.08 82.34
C ASN A 227 -41.47 45.48 81.12
N THR A 228 -40.84 45.52 79.97
CA THR A 228 -40.95 44.41 79.02
C THR A 228 -39.58 43.77 78.99
N GLU A 229 -39.42 42.78 79.85
CA GLU A 229 -38.42 41.74 79.70
C GLU A 229 -38.53 41.15 78.29
N ASP A 230 -37.35 40.91 77.75
CA ASP A 230 -37.06 39.83 76.81
C ASP A 230 -38.02 38.65 76.97
N ASP A 231 -38.60 38.16 75.86
CA ASP A 231 -38.52 36.72 75.64
C ASP A 231 -38.64 36.32 74.17
N ASN A 232 -37.64 35.52 73.78
CA ASN A 232 -37.76 34.33 72.96
C ASN A 232 -38.04 34.41 71.44
N SER A 233 -36.93 34.14 70.73
CA SER A 233 -36.71 32.85 70.02
C SER A 233 -37.24 32.63 68.60
N LYS A 234 -36.25 32.25 67.76
CA LYS A 234 -36.29 31.22 66.70
C LYS A 234 -37.17 31.49 65.47
N LYS A 235 -36.48 31.75 64.35
CA LYS A 235 -36.29 30.75 63.28
C LYS A 235 -35.18 31.19 62.34
N ILE A 236 -33.98 30.65 62.59
CA ILE A 236 -33.06 30.32 61.50
C ILE A 236 -33.67 29.04 60.93
N GLU A 237 -34.36 29.15 59.80
CA GLU A 237 -34.74 27.96 59.03
C GLU A 237 -33.60 27.62 58.08
N ASP A 238 -33.13 26.40 58.28
CA ASP A 238 -32.20 25.67 57.45
C ASP A 238 -32.59 25.70 55.98
N GLY A 239 -31.58 25.93 55.14
CA GLY A 239 -31.59 25.70 53.71
C GLY A 239 -30.30 25.03 53.23
N PHE A 240 -29.64 24.24 54.09
CA PHE A 240 -28.64 23.27 53.64
C PHE A 240 -29.39 22.08 53.03
N ASN A 241 -29.65 22.16 51.72
CA ASN A 241 -29.98 20.97 50.95
C ASN A 241 -28.68 20.33 50.47
N LEU A 242 -28.06 19.55 51.35
CA LEU A 242 -27.03 18.57 51.00
C LEU A 242 -27.72 17.27 50.61
N ASP A 243 -28.19 17.19 49.37
CA ASP A 243 -28.60 15.92 48.79
C ASP A 243 -27.34 15.16 48.36
N SER A 244 -26.68 14.54 49.34
CA SER A 244 -25.71 13.48 49.10
C SER A 244 -26.44 12.15 48.94
N SER A 245 -26.77 11.81 47.70
CA SER A 245 -26.82 10.40 47.30
C SER A 245 -26.40 10.22 45.85
N THR A 246 -25.10 10.09 45.60
CA THR A 246 -24.62 9.10 44.63
C THR A 246 -23.27 8.57 45.11
N VAL A 247 -23.33 7.34 45.61
CA VAL A 247 -22.21 6.48 45.96
C VAL A 247 -21.35 6.26 44.70
N PHE A 248 -20.13 6.78 44.68
CA PHE A 248 -19.12 6.31 43.72
C PHE A 248 -18.60 4.95 44.17
N ASN A 249 -19.18 3.91 43.57
CA ASN A 249 -18.72 2.54 43.70
C ASN A 249 -17.49 2.35 42.80
N PHE A 250 -16.30 2.26 43.39
CA PHE A 250 -15.12 1.77 42.67
C PHE A 250 -15.19 0.25 42.61
N ASN A 251 -15.58 -0.30 41.45
CA ASN A 251 -15.25 -1.67 41.13
C ASN A 251 -14.74 -1.80 39.68
N LYS A 252 -13.49 -2.28 39.58
CA LYS A 252 -12.79 -2.76 38.38
C LYS A 252 -13.59 -3.89 37.72
N HIS A 253 -13.69 -3.88 36.39
CA HIS A 253 -13.57 -5.03 35.46
C HIS A 253 -13.75 -4.47 34.01
N LYS A 254 -12.72 -4.47 33.17
CA LYS A 254 -12.31 -5.49 32.18
C LYS A 254 -13.25 -5.58 30.95
N GLU A 255 -12.60 -5.51 29.77
CA GLU A 255 -12.97 -6.01 28.44
C GLU A 255 -13.68 -5.06 27.45
N GLY A 256 -13.07 -5.00 26.26
CA GLY A 256 -13.32 -4.09 25.14
C GLY A 256 -12.00 -3.74 24.47
#